data_AF-A0A7W6IDV1-F1
#
_entry.id   AF-A0A7W6IDV1-F1
#
_cell.length_a   1.000
_cell.length_b   1.000
_cell.length_c   1.000
_cell.angle_alpha   90.00
_cell.angle_beta   90.00
_cell.angle_gamma   90.00
#
_symmetry.space_group_name_H-M   'P 1'
#
loop_
_entity.id
_entity.type
_entity.pdbx_description
1 polymer ?
#
loop_
_entity_poly.entity_id
_entity_poly.type
_entity_poly.pdbx_seq_one_letter_code
_entity_poly.pdbx_strand_id
1 'polypeptide(L)'
;MAGSVNKVILVGNLGRDPEVRRLSNGEPVVNLRIATSETWKDKATGERKEKTEWHSVVIFNENLARVAEQYLKKGSKVYVEGQLQTRKWTDQSGQEKYTTEVVLQRFRGELTILDSRGSGGGSDYADEEPGQIRSGGDFGRSPSQDRRPAPSFGGGSSGGSGGGSRYNDLDDDIPF
;
A
#
# COMPACT_ATOMS: atom_id res chain seq x y z
N MET A 1 20.92 34.52 -9.62
CA MET A 1 20.51 33.34 -8.83
C MET A 1 19.10 32.95 -9.23
N ALA A 2 18.85 31.69 -9.59
CA ALA A 2 17.49 31.19 -9.79
C ALA A 2 16.91 30.86 -8.40
N GLY A 3 16.01 31.70 -7.89
CA GLY A 3 15.60 31.73 -6.48
C GLY A 3 14.23 31.12 -6.19
N SER A 4 13.82 30.06 -6.88
CA SER A 4 12.55 29.38 -6.61
C SER A 4 12.70 27.87 -6.58
N VAL A 5 11.86 27.22 -5.78
CA VAL A 5 11.77 25.76 -5.67
C VAL A 5 10.35 25.34 -6.03
N ASN A 6 10.24 24.43 -6.98
CA ASN A 6 9.00 23.74 -7.31
C ASN A 6 9.27 22.25 -7.23
N LYS A 7 8.78 21.63 -6.16
CA LYS A 7 8.94 20.21 -5.87
C LYS A 7 7.62 19.67 -5.35
N VAL A 8 7.20 18.54 -5.89
CA VAL A 8 6.04 17.76 -5.42
C VAL A 8 6.55 16.40 -5.05
N ILE A 9 6.18 15.92 -3.86
CA ILE A 9 6.44 14.57 -3.39
C ILE A 9 5.09 13.91 -3.13
N LEU A 10 4.88 12.73 -3.72
CA LEU A 10 3.69 11.93 -3.51
C LEU A 10 4.08 10.50 -3.14
N VAL A 11 3.37 9.96 -2.14
CA VAL A 11 3.34 8.52 -1.89
C VAL A 11 1.89 8.08 -1.97
N GLY A 12 1.58 7.20 -2.92
CA GLY A 12 0.21 6.81 -3.19
C GLY A 12 0.11 5.57 -4.04
N ASN A 13 -1.12 5.22 -4.41
CA ASN A 13 -1.43 4.03 -5.19
C ASN A 13 -2.00 4.43 -6.56
N LEU A 14 -1.64 3.67 -7.61
CA LEU A 14 -2.21 3.87 -8.94
C LEU A 14 -3.71 3.49 -8.95
N GLY A 15 -4.57 4.40 -9.40
CA GLY A 15 -6.01 4.12 -9.54
C GLY A 15 -6.38 3.30 -10.77
N ARG A 16 -5.51 3.32 -11.77
CA ARG A 16 -5.62 2.57 -13.03
C ARG A 16 -4.24 2.25 -13.58
N ASP A 17 -4.18 1.36 -14.55
CA ASP A 17 -2.92 1.01 -15.22
C ASP A 17 -2.28 2.25 -15.88
N PRO A 18 -0.94 2.29 -15.98
CA PRO A 18 -0.23 3.37 -16.66
C PRO A 18 -0.70 3.56 -18.10
N GLU A 19 -1.03 4.80 -18.48
CA GLU A 19 -1.36 5.14 -19.86
C GLU A 19 -0.08 5.53 -20.59
N VAL A 20 0.36 4.67 -21.51
CA VAL A 20 1.60 4.88 -22.27
C VAL A 20 1.29 5.43 -23.65
N ARG A 21 1.95 6.54 -24.01
CA ARG A 21 1.92 7.11 -25.36
C ARG A 21 3.36 7.22 -25.87
N ARG A 22 3.54 7.03 -27.17
CA ARG A 22 4.82 7.27 -27.84
C ARG A 22 4.71 8.57 -28.63
N LEU A 23 5.68 9.47 -28.45
CA LEU A 23 5.79 10.69 -29.23
C LEU A 23 6.34 10.37 -30.63
N SER A 24 6.27 11.32 -31.57
CA SER A 24 6.74 11.13 -32.96
C SER A 24 8.23 10.77 -33.08
N ASN A 25 9.03 11.08 -32.06
CA ASN A 25 10.44 10.72 -31.95
C ASN A 25 10.67 9.33 -31.31
N GLY A 26 9.61 8.58 -30.99
CA GLY A 26 9.67 7.26 -30.35
C GLY A 26 9.81 7.29 -28.83
N GLU A 27 9.93 8.46 -28.21
CA GLU A 27 10.08 8.56 -26.75
C GLU A 27 8.78 8.19 -26.02
N PRO A 28 8.86 7.38 -24.94
CA PRO A 28 7.75 7.15 -24.02
C PRO A 28 7.29 8.41 -23.31
N VAL A 29 5.98 8.60 -23.23
CA VAL A 29 5.34 9.48 -22.24
C VAL A 29 4.31 8.65 -21.48
N VAL A 30 4.42 8.65 -20.15
CA VAL A 30 3.53 7.87 -19.29
C VAL A 30 2.68 8.81 -18.45
N ASN A 31 1.37 8.59 -18.49
CA ASN A 31 0.38 9.27 -17.69
C ASN A 31 -0.08 8.33 -16.55
N LEU A 32 0.10 8.76 -15.29
CA LEU A 32 -0.35 8.04 -14.10
C LEU A 32 -1.48 8.79 -13.39
N ARG A 33 -2.36 8.03 -12.75
CA ARG A 33 -3.38 8.57 -11.84
C ARG A 33 -3.15 8.02 -10.44
N ILE A 34 -2.68 8.86 -9.52
CA ILE A 34 -2.27 8.45 -8.17
C ILE A 34 -3.30 8.95 -7.14
N ALA A 35 -3.77 8.04 -6.28
CA ALA A 35 -4.59 8.36 -5.12
C ALA A 35 -3.73 8.55 -3.87
N THR A 36 -4.05 9.58 -3.08
CA THR A 36 -3.56 9.74 -1.70
C THR A 36 -4.76 9.98 -0.79
N SER A 37 -4.82 9.31 0.36
CA SER A 37 -5.98 9.37 1.25
C SER A 37 -5.56 9.87 2.63
N GLU A 38 -6.37 10.77 3.20
CA GLU A 38 -6.25 11.26 4.56
C GLU A 38 -7.48 10.81 5.36
N THR A 39 -7.26 10.34 6.59
CA THR A 39 -8.32 9.96 7.52
C THR A 39 -8.22 10.83 8.76
N TRP A 40 -9.34 11.41 9.20
CA TRP A 40 -9.41 12.17 10.45
C TRP A 40 -10.73 11.92 11.18
N LYS A 41 -10.79 12.30 12.46
CA LYS A 41 -12.02 12.28 13.26
C LYS A 41 -12.67 13.65 13.21
N ASP A 42 -13.93 13.73 12.81
CA ASP A 42 -14.70 14.96 12.82
C ASP A 42 -14.92 15.45 14.25
N LYS A 43 -14.62 16.73 14.52
CA LYS A 43 -14.69 17.29 15.88
C LYS A 43 -16.13 17.55 16.35
N ALA A 44 -17.07 17.74 15.42
CA ALA A 44 -18.46 18.02 15.76
C ALA A 44 -19.28 16.73 15.94
N THR A 45 -19.07 15.75 15.06
CA THR A 45 -19.84 14.49 15.08
C THR A 45 -19.12 13.34 15.77
N GLY A 46 -17.79 13.41 15.91
CA GLY A 46 -16.97 12.31 16.44
C GLY A 46 -16.78 11.16 15.45
N GLU A 47 -17.26 11.27 14.22
CA GLU A 47 -17.17 10.22 13.21
C GLU A 47 -15.82 10.22 12.51
N ARG A 48 -15.38 9.04 12.05
CA ARG A 48 -14.18 8.90 11.22
C ARG A 48 -14.54 9.29 9.77
N LYS A 49 -13.85 10.29 9.23
CA LYS A 49 -13.96 10.75 7.85
C LYS A 49 -12.71 10.38 7.06
N GLU A 50 -12.87 10.18 5.76
CA GLU A 50 -11.80 9.90 4.82
C GLU A 50 -11.95 10.80 3.59
N LYS A 51 -10.83 11.34 3.10
CA LYS A 51 -10.77 12.11 1.86
C LYS A 51 -9.66 11.56 0.99
N THR A 52 -10.01 11.20 -0.24
CA THR A 52 -9.05 10.76 -1.24
C THR A 52 -8.85 11.87 -2.27
N GLU A 53 -7.60 12.29 -2.44
CA GLU A 53 -7.17 13.20 -3.49
C GLU A 53 -6.54 12.44 -4.64
N TRP A 54 -6.76 12.96 -5.85
CA TRP A 54 -6.34 12.29 -7.06
C TRP A 54 -5.42 13.17 -7.91
N HIS A 55 -4.21 12.67 -8.13
CA HIS A 55 -3.11 13.40 -8.75
C HIS A 55 -2.89 12.88 -10.17
N SER A 56 -2.81 13.80 -11.13
CA SER A 56 -2.37 13.49 -12.49
C SER A 56 -0.86 13.68 -12.58
N VAL A 57 -0.14 12.61 -12.91
CA VAL A 57 1.32 12.62 -13.05
C VAL A 57 1.70 12.31 -14.49
N VAL A 58 2.62 13.10 -15.05
CA VAL A 58 3.12 12.93 -16.42
C VAL A 58 4.63 12.73 -16.38
N ILE A 59 5.10 11.63 -16.95
CA ILE A 59 6.51 11.26 -16.98
C ILE A 59 7.03 11.42 -18.41
N PHE A 60 7.89 12.43 -18.61
CA PHE A 60 8.68 12.64 -19.82
C PHE A 60 10.11 12.09 -19.69
N ASN A 61 10.53 11.74 -18.48
CA ASN A 61 11.82 11.10 -18.25
C ASN A 61 11.78 9.67 -18.80
N GLU A 62 12.51 9.42 -19.89
CA GLU A 62 12.52 8.15 -20.63
C GLU A 62 12.81 6.93 -19.73
N ASN A 63 13.78 7.05 -18.81
CA ASN A 63 14.16 5.94 -17.94
C ASN A 63 13.03 5.61 -16.96
N LEU A 64 12.43 6.64 -16.35
CA LEU A 64 11.32 6.45 -15.41
C LEU A 64 10.05 5.99 -16.13
N ALA A 65 9.84 6.44 -17.36
CA ALA A 65 8.72 6.02 -18.20
C ALA A 65 8.82 4.53 -18.56
N ARG A 66 10.00 4.02 -18.92
CA ARG A 66 10.23 2.58 -19.14
C ARG A 66 9.98 1.76 -17.87
N VAL A 67 10.45 2.24 -16.72
CA VAL A 67 10.18 1.59 -15.42
C VAL A 67 8.68 1.57 -15.12
N ALA A 68 8.00 2.69 -15.33
CA ALA A 68 6.56 2.79 -15.12
C ALA A 68 5.78 1.83 -16.03
N GLU A 69 6.10 1.79 -17.32
CA GLU A 69 5.47 0.92 -18.31
C GLU A 69 5.70 -0.57 -18.00
N GLN A 70 6.91 -0.95 -17.58
CA GLN A 70 7.26 -2.35 -17.39
C GLN A 70 6.75 -2.94 -16.07
N TYR A 71 6.68 -2.13 -15.00
CA TYR A 71 6.50 -2.66 -13.65
C TYR A 71 5.25 -2.15 -12.93
N LEU A 72 4.68 -1.01 -13.34
CA LEU A 72 3.51 -0.47 -12.67
C LEU A 72 2.22 -1.02 -13.27
N LYS A 73 1.26 -1.27 -12.39
CA LYS A 73 -0.11 -1.63 -12.71
C LYS A 73 -1.06 -0.94 -11.74
N LYS A 74 -2.36 -1.02 -12.00
CA LYS A 74 -3.39 -0.58 -11.06
C LYS A 74 -3.11 -1.16 -9.67
N GLY A 75 -3.19 -0.31 -8.67
CA GLY A 75 -2.94 -0.66 -7.28
C GLY A 75 -1.47 -0.57 -6.84
N SER A 76 -0.50 -0.49 -7.76
CA SER A 76 0.91 -0.33 -7.38
C SER A 76 1.13 0.89 -6.50
N LYS A 77 1.86 0.70 -5.40
CA LYS A 77 2.26 1.75 -4.48
C LYS A 77 3.57 2.37 -4.97
N VAL A 78 3.61 3.68 -5.07
CA VAL A 78 4.75 4.42 -5.63
C VAL A 78 5.08 5.64 -4.79
N TYR A 79 6.37 5.94 -4.73
CA TYR A 79 6.91 7.26 -4.41
C TYR A 79 7.19 7.98 -5.73
N VAL A 80 6.79 9.25 -5.82
CA VAL A 80 7.00 10.10 -6.99
C VAL A 80 7.49 11.47 -6.54
N GLU A 81 8.59 11.93 -7.15
CA GLU A 81 9.06 13.31 -7.06
C GLU A 81 8.99 13.99 -8.42
N GLY A 82 8.34 15.15 -8.49
CA GLY A 82 8.25 15.97 -9.70
C GLY A 82 8.07 17.45 -9.41
N GLN A 83 7.48 18.18 -10.34
CA GLN A 83 7.17 19.60 -10.20
C GLN A 83 5.75 19.88 -10.69
N LEU A 84 5.06 20.88 -10.12
CA LEU A 84 3.75 21.29 -10.64
C LEU A 84 3.92 22.03 -11.96
N GLN A 85 3.11 21.67 -12.96
CA GLN A 85 2.94 22.44 -14.18
C GLN A 85 1.46 22.59 -14.49
N THR A 86 1.03 23.82 -14.73
CA THR A 86 -0.32 24.12 -15.20
C THR A 86 -0.26 24.47 -16.66
N ARG A 87 -0.94 23.69 -17.50
CA ARG A 87 -1.09 23.98 -18.93
C ARG A 87 -2.48 24.52 -19.23
N LYS A 88 -2.52 25.47 -20.15
CA LYS A 88 -3.75 26.01 -20.74
C LYS A 88 -4.05 25.27 -22.03
N TRP A 89 -5.29 24.88 -22.24
CA TRP A 89 -5.76 24.26 -23.48
C TRP A 89 -7.20 24.71 -23.77
N THR A 90 -7.58 24.69 -25.04
CA THR A 90 -8.93 25.07 -25.47
C THR A 90 -9.73 23.81 -25.72
N ASP A 91 -10.93 23.72 -25.14
CA ASP A 91 -11.83 22.60 -25.40
C ASP A 91 -12.56 22.71 -26.75
N GLN A 92 -13.33 21.69 -27.10
CA GLN A 92 -14.08 21.66 -28.38
C GLN A 92 -15.14 22.77 -28.47
N SER A 93 -15.56 23.35 -27.34
CA SER A 93 -16.52 24.45 -27.27
C SER A 93 -15.85 25.82 -27.36
N GLY A 94 -14.53 25.87 -27.55
CA GLY A 94 -13.75 27.11 -27.61
C GLY A 94 -13.46 27.73 -26.24
N GLN A 95 -13.76 27.05 -25.13
CA GLN A 95 -13.50 27.57 -23.79
C GLN A 95 -12.06 27.24 -23.36
N GLU A 96 -11.43 28.21 -22.69
CA GLU A 96 -10.11 28.03 -22.10
C GLU A 96 -10.22 27.20 -20.81
N LYS A 97 -9.43 26.12 -20.72
CA LYS A 97 -9.32 25.24 -19.56
C LYS A 97 -7.87 25.19 -19.07
N TYR A 98 -7.73 24.99 -17.77
CA TYR A 98 -6.44 24.84 -17.11
C TYR A 98 -6.36 23.45 -16.51
N THR A 99 -5.21 22.80 -16.64
CA THR A 99 -4.95 21.51 -16.03
C THR A 99 -3.60 21.55 -15.35
N THR A 100 -3.61 21.29 -14.04
CA THR A 100 -2.41 21.21 -13.21
C THR A 100 -1.99 19.75 -13.08
N GLU A 101 -0.74 19.45 -13.42
CA GLU A 101 -0.18 18.10 -13.43
C GLU A 101 1.16 18.10 -12.68
N VAL A 102 1.50 16.97 -12.08
CA VAL A 102 2.85 16.73 -11.56
C VAL A 102 3.69 16.17 -12.68
N VAL A 103 4.75 16.88 -13.06
CA VAL A 103 5.54 16.55 -14.25
C VAL A 103 6.94 16.13 -13.86
N LEU A 104 7.35 14.96 -14.35
CA LEU A 104 8.72 14.47 -14.29
C LEU A 104 9.37 14.76 -15.63
N GLN A 105 10.06 15.89 -15.72
CA GLN A 105 10.73 16.34 -16.95
C GLN A 105 11.88 15.41 -17.33
N ARG A 106 12.34 15.53 -18.59
CA ARG A 106 13.54 14.84 -19.07
C ARG A 106 14.71 15.07 -18.10
N PHE A 107 15.41 14.00 -17.75
CA PHE A 107 16.55 14.00 -16.83
C PHE A 107 16.24 14.51 -15.40
N ARG A 108 14.97 14.64 -15.02
CA ARG A 108 14.52 15.10 -13.70
C ARG A 108 13.45 14.17 -13.11
N GLY A 109 13.18 14.37 -11.83
CA GLY A 109 12.18 13.62 -11.06
C GLY A 109 12.68 12.27 -10.56
N GLU A 110 11.88 11.64 -9.72
CA GLU A 110 12.15 10.34 -9.13
C GLU A 110 10.89 9.49 -9.13
N LEU A 111 11.03 8.20 -9.38
CA LEU A 111 9.96 7.22 -9.27
C LEU A 111 10.54 5.98 -8.57
N THR A 112 9.95 5.62 -7.43
CA THR A 112 10.33 4.43 -6.67
C THR A 112 9.09 3.57 -6.44
N ILE A 113 9.19 2.30 -6.80
CA ILE A 113 8.13 1.32 -6.58
C ILE A 113 8.23 0.84 -5.13
N LEU A 114 7.15 0.96 -4.38
CA LEU A 114 7.07 0.63 -2.95
C LEU A 114 6.27 -0.65 -2.69
N ASP A 115 5.89 -1.37 -3.75
CA ASP A 115 5.23 -2.66 -3.61
C ASP A 115 6.17 -3.63 -2.87
N SER A 116 5.65 -4.27 -1.82
CA SER A 116 6.38 -5.33 -1.13
C SER A 116 6.57 -6.49 -2.10
N ARG A 117 7.83 -6.89 -2.32
CA ARG A 117 8.23 -8.09 -3.08
C ARG A 117 7.64 -9.35 -2.41
N GLY A 118 6.35 -9.62 -2.60
CA GLY A 118 5.68 -10.73 -1.91
C GLY A 118 4.18 -10.89 -2.10
N SER A 119 3.45 -9.95 -2.70
CA SER A 119 2.03 -10.20 -3.06
C SER A 119 1.91 -10.94 -4.40
N GLY A 120 2.54 -12.11 -4.44
CA GLY A 120 2.55 -13.08 -5.53
C GLY A 120 2.61 -14.46 -4.90
N GLY A 121 1.56 -14.81 -4.18
CA GLY A 121 1.49 -16.00 -3.34
C GLY A 121 0.08 -16.22 -2.81
N GLY A 122 -0.90 -16.22 -3.70
CA GLY A 122 -2.24 -16.73 -3.46
C GLY A 122 -2.42 -17.98 -4.31
N SER A 123 -2.02 -19.11 -3.74
CA SER A 123 -2.30 -20.45 -4.23
C SER A 123 -3.82 -20.68 -4.25
N ASP A 124 -4.45 -20.57 -5.41
CA ASP A 124 -5.75 -21.19 -5.66
C ASP A 124 -5.54 -22.69 -5.88
N TYR A 125 -5.27 -23.40 -4.78
CA TYR A 125 -5.47 -24.84 -4.67
C TYR A 125 -6.69 -25.09 -3.79
N ALA A 126 -7.61 -25.87 -4.36
CA ALA A 126 -8.71 -26.61 -3.76
C ALA A 126 -9.99 -25.85 -3.38
N ASP A 127 -11.08 -26.15 -4.11
CA ASP A 127 -12.16 -26.94 -3.51
C ASP A 127 -12.98 -27.62 -4.64
N GLU A 128 -12.59 -28.85 -5.00
CA GLU A 128 -13.48 -29.81 -5.66
C GLU A 128 -14.29 -30.50 -4.57
N GLU A 129 -15.60 -30.21 -4.50
CA GLU A 129 -16.51 -30.92 -3.60
C GLU A 129 -16.90 -32.33 -4.13
N PRO A 130 -17.22 -33.27 -3.23
CA PRO A 130 -17.10 -34.71 -3.45
C PRO A 130 -18.37 -35.36 -3.98
N GLY A 131 -18.22 -36.20 -4.99
CA GLY A 131 -19.27 -37.06 -5.53
C GLY A 131 -19.03 -38.54 -5.26
N GLN A 132 -20.00 -39.16 -4.60
CA GLN A 132 -20.42 -40.58 -4.73
C GLN A 132 -19.88 -41.63 -3.75
N ILE A 133 -20.72 -41.86 -2.72
CA ILE A 133 -21.20 -43.14 -2.17
C ILE A 133 -20.67 -44.41 -2.85
N ARG A 134 -19.96 -45.27 -2.09
CA ARG A 134 -20.05 -46.73 -2.24
C ARG A 134 -20.13 -47.43 -0.89
N SER A 135 -21.10 -48.33 -0.86
CA SER A 135 -21.60 -49.22 0.18
C SER A 135 -20.67 -50.41 0.45
N GLY A 136 -20.75 -50.96 1.66
CA GLY A 136 -20.11 -52.20 2.12
C GLY A 136 -19.10 -51.90 3.24
N GLY A 137 -19.38 -52.08 4.53
CA GLY A 137 -20.05 -53.19 5.19
C GLY A 137 -18.97 -54.07 5.79
N ASP A 138 -18.74 -54.02 7.11
CA ASP A 138 -18.34 -55.17 7.92
C ASP A 138 -18.28 -54.83 9.42
N PHE A 139 -18.51 -55.86 10.22
CA PHE A 139 -18.91 -55.90 11.62
C PHE A 139 -17.71 -55.82 12.59
N GLY A 140 -17.87 -55.22 13.79
CA GLY A 140 -16.78 -55.30 14.79
C GLY A 140 -16.92 -54.54 16.12
N ARG A 141 -17.96 -54.85 16.90
CA ARG A 141 -18.02 -54.97 18.38
C ARG A 141 -16.99 -54.25 19.30
N SER A 142 -17.54 -53.44 20.22
CA SER A 142 -17.04 -52.78 21.46
C SER A 142 -16.35 -53.68 22.52
N PRO A 143 -16.10 -53.26 23.80
CA PRO A 143 -15.38 -52.13 24.42
C PRO A 143 -14.49 -52.58 25.64
N SER A 144 -14.11 -51.64 26.56
CA SER A 144 -13.60 -51.77 27.95
C SER A 144 -12.07 -51.64 28.15
N GLN A 145 -11.53 -50.59 28.78
CA GLN A 145 -11.59 -50.12 30.19
C GLN A 145 -10.54 -50.82 31.05
N ASP A 146 -9.47 -50.09 31.42
CA ASP A 146 -8.75 -50.36 32.67
C ASP A 146 -8.09 -49.10 33.26
N ARG A 147 -8.38 -48.89 34.54
CA ARG A 147 -7.88 -47.82 35.42
C ARG A 147 -6.85 -48.43 36.37
N ARG A 148 -5.79 -47.68 36.75
CA ARG A 148 -5.25 -47.61 38.13
C ARG A 148 -4.18 -46.50 38.32
N PRO A 149 -3.88 -46.06 39.57
CA PRO A 149 -3.59 -44.66 39.94
C PRO A 149 -2.13 -44.33 40.39
N ALA A 150 -1.93 -43.05 40.77
CA ALA A 150 -0.72 -42.24 41.07
C ALA A 150 0.25 -42.70 42.21
N PRO A 151 1.37 -41.97 42.44
CA PRO A 151 1.32 -40.93 43.50
C PRO A 151 2.12 -39.62 43.24
N SER A 152 1.85 -38.68 44.16
CA SER A 152 2.29 -37.29 44.31
C SER A 152 3.54 -37.13 45.19
N PHE A 153 4.41 -36.17 44.85
CA PHE A 153 5.33 -35.41 45.72
C PHE A 153 5.53 -34.03 45.02
N GLY A 154 5.49 -32.83 45.60
CA GLY A 154 5.43 -32.39 46.98
C GLY A 154 6.63 -31.47 47.34
N GLY A 155 6.55 -30.16 47.09
CA GLY A 155 7.08 -29.11 48.01
C GLY A 155 8.28 -28.21 47.61
N GLY A 156 8.11 -26.88 47.83
CA GLY A 156 9.15 -25.87 48.20
C GLY A 156 9.62 -24.92 47.08
N SER A 157 9.25 -23.64 47.01
CA SER A 157 9.55 -22.42 47.83
C SER A 157 10.82 -21.62 47.42
N SER A 158 10.73 -20.29 47.58
CA SER A 158 11.66 -19.17 47.28
C SER A 158 11.55 -18.55 45.87
N GLY A 159 11.55 -17.23 45.62
CA GLY A 159 11.64 -16.01 46.45
C GLY A 159 12.17 -14.83 45.59
N GLY A 160 11.69 -13.59 45.83
CA GLY A 160 12.26 -12.31 45.33
C GLY A 160 11.50 -11.67 44.15
N SER A 161 10.86 -10.49 44.20
CA SER A 161 11.19 -9.10 44.64
C SER A 161 11.76 -8.22 43.52
N GLY A 162 11.17 -7.01 43.35
CA GLY A 162 11.64 -5.86 42.54
C GLY A 162 10.77 -5.64 41.29
N GLY A 163 9.90 -4.62 41.19
CA GLY A 163 10.23 -3.19 41.09
C GLY A 163 10.46 -2.87 39.60
N GLY A 164 9.82 -1.95 38.90
CA GLY A 164 9.10 -0.72 39.19
C GLY A 164 9.01 0.05 37.86
N SER A 165 7.92 0.79 37.67
CA SER A 165 7.54 1.55 36.48
C SER A 165 8.65 2.41 35.88
N ARG A 166 8.77 2.43 34.54
CA ARG A 166 9.50 3.45 33.78
C ARG A 166 8.69 3.89 32.55
N TYR A 167 7.62 4.62 32.83
CA TYR A 167 6.97 5.54 31.90
C TYR A 167 6.91 6.87 32.65
N ASN A 168 7.82 7.82 32.37
CA ASN A 168 7.61 9.26 32.59
C ASN A 168 8.80 10.19 32.25
N ASP A 169 9.99 9.71 31.89
CA ASP A 169 11.17 10.61 31.74
C ASP A 169 11.45 11.11 30.30
N LEU A 170 10.46 11.22 29.41
CA LEU A 170 10.69 11.65 28.02
C LEU A 170 9.89 12.90 27.59
N ASP A 171 9.27 13.61 28.51
CA ASP A 171 8.29 14.67 28.20
C ASP A 171 8.72 16.09 28.61
N ASP A 172 10.01 16.35 28.85
CA ASP A 172 10.41 17.59 29.55
C ASP A 172 11.68 18.30 29.03
N ASP A 173 11.98 18.28 27.72
CA ASP A 173 13.06 19.13 27.18
C ASP A 173 12.94 19.45 25.67
N ILE A 174 11.96 20.30 25.30
CA ILE A 174 11.97 21.01 24.01
C ILE A 174 11.99 22.52 24.27
N PRO A 175 13.17 23.17 24.23
CA PRO A 175 13.24 24.63 24.39
C PRO A 175 12.77 25.38 23.13
N PHE A 176 12.06 26.48 23.39
CA PHE A 176 11.45 27.42 22.42
C PHE A 176 12.44 28.15 21.52
#